data_AF-A0A7G2EQG3-F1
#
_entry.id   AF-A0A7G2EQG3-F1
#
_cell.length_a   1.000
_cell.length_b   1.000
_cell.length_c   1.000
_cell.angle_alpha   90.00
_cell.angle_beta   90.00
_cell.angle_gamma   90.00
#
_symmetry.space_group_name_H-M   'P 1'
#
loop_
_entity.id
_entity.type
_entity.pdbx_description
1 polymer ?
#
loop_
_entity_poly.entity_id
_entity_poly.type
_entity_poly.pdbx_seq_one_letter_code
_entity_poly.pdbx_strand_id
1 'polypeptide(L)'
;MVLKLGLLCTNAMPESRPAMEQVVQYLNQDLPLPIFSPSTPGIGAFMPVSMEALSAIGVSSVRNSSVSMFVTHTILDGHGR
;
A
#
# COMPACT_ATOMS: atom_id res chain seq x y z
N MET A 1 -15.49 3.07 -13.97
CA MET A 1 -14.10 3.14 -14.46
C MET A 1 -13.10 3.36 -13.32
N VAL A 2 -13.28 4.38 -12.47
CA VAL A 2 -12.35 4.74 -11.38
C VAL A 2 -12.10 3.63 -10.35
N LEU A 3 -13.07 2.73 -10.10
CA LEU A 3 -12.88 1.61 -9.18
C LEU A 3 -11.79 0.63 -9.66
N LYS A 4 -11.74 0.35 -10.96
CA LYS A 4 -10.69 -0.51 -11.53
C LYS A 4 -9.32 0.15 -11.41
N LEU A 5 -9.26 1.46 -11.69
CA LEU A 5 -8.02 2.21 -11.52
C LEU A 5 -7.58 2.25 -10.05
N GLY A 6 -8.50 2.51 -9.12
CA GLY A 6 -8.22 2.51 -7.69
C GLY A 6 -7.69 1.16 -7.22
N LEU A 7 -8.27 0.07 -7.70
CA LEU A 7 -7.79 -1.29 -7.40
C LEU A 7 -6.38 -1.56 -7.95
N LEU A 8 -6.06 -1.03 -9.12
CA LEU A 8 -4.71 -1.11 -9.68
C LEU A 8 -3.69 -0.28 -8.87
N CYS A 9 -4.08 0.91 -8.41
CA CYS A 9 -3.25 1.77 -7.56
C CYS A 9 -2.99 1.17 -6.17
N THR A 10 -3.92 0.36 -5.64
CA THR A 10 -3.79 -0.31 -4.35
C THR A 10 -3.24 -1.74 -4.44
N ASN A 11 -2.69 -2.12 -5.60
CA ASN A 11 -2.11 -3.44 -5.79
C ASN A 11 -1.09 -3.75 -4.67
N ALA A 12 -1.18 -4.95 -4.09
CA ALA A 12 -0.29 -5.40 -3.03
C ALA A 12 1.19 -5.43 -3.49
N MET A 13 1.40 -5.69 -4.78
CA MET A 13 2.70 -5.69 -5.43
C MET A 13 3.03 -4.25 -5.91
N PRO A 14 4.05 -3.58 -5.33
CA PRO A 14 4.35 -2.18 -5.63
C PRO A 14 4.78 -1.97 -7.09
N GLU A 15 5.52 -2.91 -7.68
CA GLU A 15 5.92 -2.86 -9.10
C GLU A 15 4.75 -2.98 -10.08
N SER A 16 3.59 -3.46 -9.63
CA SER A 16 2.37 -3.52 -10.45
C SER A 16 1.54 -2.24 -10.39
N ARG A 17 1.90 -1.28 -9.54
CA ARG A 17 1.19 0.01 -9.44
C ARG A 17 1.60 0.92 -10.60
N PRO A 18 0.65 1.61 -11.24
CA PRO A 18 0.96 2.53 -12.33
C PRO A 18 1.68 3.77 -11.81
N ALA A 19 2.51 4.37 -12.66
CA ALA A 19 3.06 5.69 -12.40
C ALA A 19 1.95 6.74 -12.39
N MET A 20 2.11 7.82 -11.62
CA MET A 20 1.08 8.85 -11.49
C MET A 20 0.72 9.49 -12.84
N GLU A 21 1.70 9.60 -13.76
CA GLU A 21 1.46 10.06 -15.13
C GLU A 21 0.44 9.18 -15.87
N GLN A 22 0.58 7.86 -15.75
CA GLN A 22 -0.36 6.91 -16.35
C GLN A 22 -1.73 7.00 -15.67
N VAL A 23 -1.78 7.17 -14.34
CA VAL A 23 -3.03 7.37 -13.59
C VAL A 23 -3.81 8.55 -14.17
N VAL A 24 -3.16 9.69 -14.43
CA VAL A 24 -3.80 10.87 -15.03
C VAL A 24 -4.29 10.56 -16.44
N GLN A 25 -3.49 9.91 -17.28
CA GLN A 25 -3.90 9.51 -18.63
C GLN A 25 -5.13 8.58 -18.62
N TYR A 26 -5.19 7.63 -17.69
CA TYR A 26 -6.35 6.75 -17.51
C TYR A 26 -7.61 7.51 -17.05
N LEU A 27 -7.44 8.53 -16.21
CA LEU A 27 -8.55 9.37 -15.72
C LEU A 27 -9.09 10.27 -16.84
N ASN A 28 -8.20 10.85 -17.63
CA ASN A 28 -8.55 11.69 -18.78
C ASN A 28 -9.09 10.90 -19.98
N GLN A 29 -8.97 9.57 -19.95
CA GLN A 29 -9.30 8.67 -21.08
C GLN A 29 -8.35 8.79 -22.27
N ASP A 30 -7.18 9.40 -22.07
CA ASP A 30 -6.11 9.49 -23.07
C ASP A 30 -5.47 8.12 -23.33
N LEU A 31 -5.51 7.23 -22.33
CA LEU A 31 -5.00 5.86 -22.39
C LEU A 31 -6.07 4.87 -21.88
N PRO A 32 -6.27 3.71 -22.54
CA PRO A 32 -7.18 2.70 -22.04
C PRO A 32 -6.62 2.01 -20.80
N LEU A 33 -7.47 1.81 -19.80
CA LEU A 33 -7.13 1.04 -18.60
C LEU A 33 -6.77 -0.41 -18.95
N PRO A 34 -5.68 -0.97 -18.38
CA PRO A 34 -5.33 -2.36 -18.59
C PRO A 34 -6.41 -3.31 -18.08
N ILE A 35 -6.53 -4.46 -18.74
CA ILE A 35 -7.49 -5.51 -18.37
C ILE A 35 -6.80 -6.44 -17.38
N PHE A 36 -7.43 -6.62 -16.22
CA PHE A 36 -6.96 -7.53 -15.18
C PHE A 36 -8.16 -8.28 -14.58
N SER A 37 -7.90 -9.49 -14.06
CA SER A 37 -8.87 -10.37 -13.44
C SER A 37 -8.74 -10.33 -11.91
N PRO A 38 -9.77 -10.75 -11.15
CA PRO A 38 -9.65 -10.91 -9.69
C PRO A 38 -8.65 -12.01 -9.28
N SER A 39 -8.20 -12.85 -10.22
CA SER A 39 -7.12 -13.83 -10.00
C SER A 39 -5.72 -13.26 -10.27
N THR A 40 -5.61 -12.00 -10.70
CA THR A 40 -4.32 -11.35 -10.96
C THR A 40 -3.57 -11.18 -9.64
N PRO A 41 -2.28 -11.59 -9.55
CA PRO A 41 -1.49 -11.42 -8.33
C PRO A 41 -1.53 -9.98 -7.80
N GLY A 42 -1.78 -9.84 -6.50
CA GLY A 42 -1.83 -8.55 -5.81
C GLY A 42 -3.10 -7.71 -6.04
N ILE A 43 -4.02 -8.18 -6.89
CA ILE A 43 -5.36 -7.61 -7.08
C ILE A 43 -6.37 -8.50 -6.36
N GLY A 44 -7.05 -7.99 -5.34
CA GLY A 44 -8.13 -8.72 -4.64
C GLY A 44 -7.68 -9.95 -3.83
N ALA A 45 -6.38 -10.27 -3.80
CA ALA A 45 -5.84 -11.27 -2.91
C ALA A 45 -5.96 -10.76 -1.47
N PHE A 46 -6.94 -11.32 -0.74
CA PHE A 46 -6.97 -11.25 0.72
C PHE A 46 -5.67 -11.90 1.21
N MET A 47 -4.68 -11.09 1.58
CA MET A 47 -3.60 -11.58 2.41
C MET A 47 -4.26 -12.02 3.72
N PRO A 48 -4.27 -13.33 4.06
CA PRO A 48 -4.83 -13.74 5.34
C PRO A 48 -3.97 -13.05 6.40
N VAL A 49 -4.57 -12.12 7.14
CA VAL A 49 -3.96 -11.67 8.38
C VAL A 49 -3.97 -12.93 9.25
N SER A 50 -2.80 -13.54 9.46
CA SER A 50 -2.70 -14.62 10.43
C SER A 50 -3.00 -13.98 11.78
N MET A 51 -4.10 -14.42 12.41
CA MET A 51 -4.56 -13.94 13.72
C MET A 51 -3.77 -14.60 14.86
N GLU A 52 -2.59 -15.17 14.61
CA GLU A 52 -1.76 -15.70 15.67
C GLU A 52 -0.74 -14.64 16.10
N ALA A 53 -0.90 -14.17 17.34
CA ALA A 53 -0.02 -13.27 18.09
C ALA A 53 -0.16 -11.76 17.83
N LEU A 54 -1.39 -11.25 17.89
CA LEU A 54 -1.67 -9.83 18.22
C LEU A 54 -1.29 -9.43 19.67
N SER A 55 -0.65 -10.31 20.46
CA SER A 55 -0.45 -10.10 21.90
C SER A 55 1.00 -9.82 22.34
N ALA A 56 1.99 -9.79 21.43
CA ALA A 56 3.39 -9.63 21.87
C ALA A 56 4.27 -8.69 21.02
N ILE A 57 3.70 -7.96 20.06
CA ILE A 57 4.47 -7.01 19.25
C ILE A 57 3.73 -5.68 19.23
N GLY A 58 4.20 -4.72 20.02
CA GLY A 58 3.95 -3.31 19.74
C GLY A 58 4.38 -3.04 18.30
N VAL A 59 3.38 -2.92 17.42
CA VAL A 59 3.42 -2.67 15.98
C VAL A 59 4.82 -2.60 15.38
N SER A 60 5.29 -3.69 14.78
CA SER A 60 6.38 -3.68 13.79
C SER A 60 6.50 -5.02 13.07
N SER A 61 5.96 -5.11 11.85
CA SER A 61 6.61 -5.93 10.80
C SER A 61 6.37 -5.28 9.44
N VAL A 62 7.30 -4.36 9.13
CA VAL A 62 8.03 -4.28 7.87
C VAL A 62 7.25 -4.74 6.63
N ARG A 63 6.37 -3.85 6.15
CA ARG A 63 6.04 -3.79 4.74
C ARG A 63 7.28 -3.25 4.03
N ASN A 64 8.10 -4.13 3.48
CA ASN A 64 9.23 -3.70 2.65
C ASN A 64 8.68 -3.04 1.38
N SER A 65 8.60 -1.71 1.38
CA SER A 65 8.86 -0.82 0.23
C SER A 65 8.69 0.65 0.67
N SER A 66 9.84 1.27 0.98
CA SER A 66 10.12 2.71 0.98
C SER A 66 9.00 3.67 1.43
N VAL A 67 8.83 3.86 2.74
CA VAL A 67 8.24 5.10 3.28
C VAL A 67 9.39 5.95 3.82
N SER A 68 9.90 6.85 2.98
CA SER A 68 10.85 7.87 3.43
C SER A 68 10.07 8.96 4.15
N MET A 69 10.03 8.90 5.49
CA MET A 69 9.86 10.08 6.33
C MET A 69 10.81 9.95 7.52
N PHE A 70 11.99 10.54 7.39
CA PHE A 70 12.91 10.75 8.48
C PHE A 70 12.32 11.83 9.41
N VAL A 71 11.70 11.45 10.51
CA VAL A 71 11.65 12.29 11.72
C VAL A 71 11.74 11.38 12.94
N THR A 72 12.97 11.03 13.30
CA THR A 72 13.32 10.40 14.58
C THR A 72 13.38 11.47 15.64
N HIS A 73 12.42 11.51 16.58
CA HIS A 73 12.68 11.94 17.96
C HIS A 73 11.70 11.23 18.90
N THR A 74 12.17 10.16 19.54
CA THR A 74 11.54 9.57 20.73
C THR A 74 11.71 10.54 21.90
N ILE A 75 10.61 11.08 22.45
CA ILE A 75 10.65 11.77 23.74
C ILE A 75 10.78 10.67 24.81
N LEU A 76 12.04 10.38 25.14
CA LEU A 76 12.40 9.58 26.30
C LEU A 76 12.24 10.47 27.53
N ASP A 77 11.37 10.05 28.44
CA ASP A 77 11.42 10.29 29.88
C ASP A 77 11.67 11.73 30.37
N GLY A 78 10.61 12.38 30.86
CA GLY A 78 10.69 13.65 31.58
C GLY A 78 10.10 13.51 32.98
N HIS A 79 10.84 12.93 33.92
CA HIS A 79 10.52 13.04 35.34
C HIS A 79 10.93 14.43 35.84
N GLY A 80 9.95 15.35 35.89
CA GLY A 80 10.12 16.70 36.43
C GLY A 80 9.35 16.87 37.75
N ARG A 81 10.09 16.70 38.84
CA ARG A 81 9.91 17.20 40.24
C ARG A 81 8.51 17.30 40.83
#